data_AF-A0A8T7EWL2-F1
#
_entry.id   AF-A0A8T7EWL2-F1
#
_cell.length_a   1.000
_cell.length_b   1.000
_cell.length_c   1.000
_cell.angle_alpha   90.00
_cell.angle_beta   90.00
_cell.angle_gamma   90.00
#
_symmetry.space_group_name_H-M   'P 1'
#
loop_
_entity.id
_entity.type
_entity.pdbx_description
1 polymer ?
#
loop_
_entity_poly.entity_id
_entity_poly.type
_entity_poly.pdbx_seq_one_letter_code
_entity_poly.pdbx_strand_id
1 'polypeptide(L)'
;MFGALLLAGLAFGSVNAQDTPSDPTADGVSITVYNQGTALVRDRRTFTLTQGESVLNFTDVAATIDATSVNIKSLTDPDGTRVLEQNYVFDLVDTSALLKRYIDQQIQVTMSDGTMYSGVLLSGAYGDIILREDGGQVVVLHSAEARDVRFPALPDGLITRPTLRWFLESAQGGEQQMEPTYLAGGMTWTADYNLVVARDNSSLDATGWVTVTNTSGAAYPNAQAQAGRR
;
A
#
# COMPACT_ATOMS: atom_id res chain seq x y z
N MET A 1 -24.36 61.44 24.18
CA MET A 1 -23.23 60.72 24.80
C MET A 1 -23.83 59.66 25.72
N PHE A 2 -23.32 58.42 25.65
CA PHE A 2 -23.84 57.15 26.19
C PHE A 2 -24.88 56.42 25.33
N GLY A 3 -24.42 55.32 24.71
CA GLY A 3 -25.24 54.38 23.96
C GLY A 3 -24.66 52.96 24.06
N ALA A 4 -25.45 52.10 24.70
CA ALA A 4 -25.57 50.65 24.56
C ALA A 4 -24.36 49.74 24.85
N LEU A 5 -24.45 49.10 26.01
CA LEU A 5 -23.84 47.82 26.36
C LEU A 5 -24.47 46.71 25.49
N LEU A 6 -23.66 45.96 24.75
CA LEU A 6 -24.11 44.75 24.03
C LEU A 6 -23.34 43.55 24.62
N LEU A 7 -24.01 42.81 25.50
CA LEU A 7 -23.59 41.48 25.93
C LEU A 7 -23.76 40.54 24.74
N ALA A 8 -22.67 40.18 24.06
CA ALA A 8 -22.63 39.01 23.20
C ALA A 8 -22.26 37.81 24.08
N GLY A 9 -23.26 37.03 24.49
CA GLY A 9 -23.02 35.72 25.09
C GLY A 9 -22.34 34.82 24.07
N LEU A 10 -21.08 34.48 24.31
CA LEU A 10 -20.39 33.44 23.54
C LEU A 10 -20.93 32.09 24.02
N ALA A 11 -21.85 31.55 23.23
CA ALA A 11 -22.21 30.15 23.31
C ALA A 11 -20.95 29.31 23.04
N PHE A 12 -20.56 28.49 24.01
CA PHE A 12 -19.62 27.39 23.77
C PHE A 12 -20.31 26.41 22.81
N GLY A 13 -20.13 26.62 21.51
CA GLY A 13 -20.45 25.62 20.52
C GLY A 13 -19.46 24.48 20.67
N SER A 14 -19.94 23.33 21.14
CA SER A 14 -19.21 22.08 21.03
C SER A 14 -18.92 21.87 19.55
N VAL A 15 -17.66 22.03 19.13
CA VAL A 15 -17.21 21.48 17.85
C VAL A 15 -17.24 19.97 18.04
N ASN A 16 -18.39 19.37 17.77
CA ASN A 16 -18.46 17.95 17.50
C ASN A 16 -17.70 17.76 16.19
N ALA A 17 -16.43 17.39 16.28
CA ALA A 17 -15.78 16.63 15.21
C ALA A 17 -16.51 15.28 15.13
N GLN A 18 -17.68 15.28 14.52
CA GLN A 18 -18.39 14.08 14.10
C GLN A 18 -17.79 13.63 12.76
N ASP A 19 -16.55 13.15 12.80
CA ASP A 19 -16.25 11.99 11.97
C ASP A 19 -16.98 10.83 12.65
N THR A 20 -18.21 10.63 12.20
CA THR A 20 -19.02 9.45 12.52
C THR A 20 -18.11 8.24 12.39
N PRO A 21 -18.08 7.30 13.35
CA PRO A 21 -17.32 6.06 13.19
C PRO A 21 -17.79 5.45 11.87
N SER A 22 -16.92 5.41 10.86
CA SER A 22 -17.23 4.64 9.66
C SER A 22 -17.57 3.24 10.16
N ASP A 23 -18.73 2.75 9.72
CA ASP A 23 -19.31 1.48 10.12
C ASP A 23 -18.20 0.45 10.44
N PRO A 24 -18.11 -0.08 11.67
CA PRO A 24 -17.08 -1.05 12.03
C PRO A 24 -17.21 -2.36 11.25
N THR A 25 -18.20 -2.49 10.36
CA THR A 25 -18.35 -3.59 9.40
C THR A 25 -18.02 -3.21 7.96
N ALA A 26 -17.74 -1.94 7.66
CA ALA A 26 -17.34 -1.52 6.33
C ALA A 26 -15.84 -1.78 6.05
N ASP A 27 -15.54 -2.02 4.78
CA ASP A 27 -14.17 -2.07 4.28
C ASP A 27 -13.45 -0.76 4.57
N GLY A 28 -12.15 -0.84 4.86
CA GLY A 28 -11.37 0.32 5.24
C GLY A 28 -10.05 -0.04 5.92
N VAL A 29 -9.21 0.98 6.06
CA VAL A 29 -7.87 0.84 6.66
C VAL A 29 -7.79 1.66 7.94
N SER A 30 -7.31 1.04 9.01
CA SER A 30 -6.95 1.70 10.25
C SER A 30 -5.45 1.57 10.48
N ILE A 31 -4.80 2.69 10.82
CA ILE A 31 -3.36 2.78 11.02
C ILE A 31 -3.07 3.39 12.38
N THR A 32 -2.32 2.66 13.20
CA THR A 32 -1.73 3.21 14.43
C THR A 32 -0.26 3.45 14.22
N VAL A 33 0.15 4.71 14.13
CA VAL A 33 1.56 5.08 13.90
C VAL A 33 2.26 5.22 15.24
N TYR A 34 3.41 4.59 15.42
CA TYR A 34 4.26 4.72 16.60
C TYR A 34 5.46 5.63 16.30
N ASN A 35 5.99 6.30 17.33
CA ASN A 35 7.10 7.26 17.16
C ASN A 35 8.43 6.61 16.71
N GLN A 36 8.58 5.29 16.81
CA GLN A 36 9.78 4.53 16.44
C GLN A 36 9.80 4.10 14.96
N GLY A 37 9.05 4.77 14.08
CA GLY A 37 9.07 4.46 12.64
C GLY A 37 8.28 3.20 12.25
N THR A 38 7.46 2.67 13.16
CA THR A 38 6.63 1.49 12.95
C THR A 38 5.16 1.90 13.04
N ALA A 39 4.31 1.29 12.22
CA ALA A 39 2.86 1.37 12.39
C ALA A 39 2.21 -0.01 12.40
N LEU A 40 1.11 -0.12 13.13
CA LEU A 40 0.18 -1.25 13.03
C LEU A 40 -0.88 -0.90 11.98
N VAL A 41 -0.96 -1.70 10.93
CA VAL A 41 -1.97 -1.59 9.89
C VAL A 41 -3.01 -2.68 10.10
N ARG A 42 -4.28 -2.30 10.06
CA ARG A 42 -5.42 -3.20 9.98
C ARG A 42 -6.20 -2.83 8.73
N ASP A 43 -6.29 -3.76 7.80
CA ASP A 43 -6.90 -3.53 6.49
C ASP A 43 -8.06 -4.51 6.31
N ARG A 44 -9.26 -4.00 6.04
CA ARG A 44 -10.48 -4.77 5.85
C ARG A 44 -10.93 -4.66 4.42
N ARG A 45 -11.02 -5.81 3.74
CA ARG A 45 -11.49 -5.88 2.36
C ARG A 45 -12.38 -7.09 2.17
N THR A 46 -13.41 -6.92 1.37
CA THR A 46 -14.33 -7.99 0.99
C THR A 46 -13.84 -8.70 -0.26
N PHE A 47 -13.83 -10.04 -0.22
CA PHE A 47 -13.46 -10.89 -1.34
C PHE A 47 -14.53 -11.94 -1.58
N THR A 48 -14.69 -12.37 -2.84
CA THR A 48 -15.55 -13.51 -3.16
C THR A 48 -14.71 -14.79 -3.09
N LEU A 49 -15.03 -15.67 -2.13
CA LEU A 49 -14.38 -16.97 -1.98
C LEU A 49 -15.27 -18.09 -2.51
N THR A 50 -14.64 -19.14 -3.05
CA THR A 50 -15.32 -20.41 -3.35
C THR A 50 -15.38 -21.28 -2.10
N GLN A 51 -16.42 -22.12 -1.99
CA GLN A 51 -16.45 -23.15 -0.98
C GLN A 51 -15.29 -24.14 -1.19
N GLY A 52 -14.63 -24.55 -0.11
CA GLY A 52 -13.43 -25.40 -0.14
C GLY A 52 -12.14 -24.58 -0.24
N GLU A 53 -11.13 -25.15 -0.88
CA GLU A 53 -9.81 -24.53 -1.01
C GLU A 53 -9.78 -23.41 -2.07
N SER A 54 -9.14 -22.30 -1.76
CA SER A 54 -8.95 -21.18 -2.68
C SER A 54 -7.68 -20.39 -2.37
N VAL A 55 -7.22 -19.61 -3.34
CA VAL A 55 -6.06 -18.71 -3.20
C VAL A 55 -6.57 -17.28 -3.14
N LEU A 56 -6.19 -16.57 -2.08
CA LEU A 56 -6.45 -15.15 -1.91
C LEU A 56 -5.16 -14.34 -2.07
N ASN A 57 -5.13 -13.45 -3.05
CA ASN A 57 -4.05 -12.50 -3.24
C ASN A 57 -4.49 -11.13 -2.71
N PHE A 58 -3.78 -10.64 -1.70
CA PHE A 58 -4.03 -9.36 -1.06
C PHE A 58 -2.90 -8.39 -1.41
N THR A 59 -3.19 -7.53 -2.38
CA THR A 59 -2.25 -6.58 -2.97
C THR A 59 -2.22 -5.26 -2.21
N ASP A 60 -1.28 -4.39 -2.61
CA ASP A 60 -1.17 -3.02 -2.09
C ASP A 60 -0.87 -2.97 -0.58
N VAL A 61 -0.15 -3.96 -0.07
CA VAL A 61 0.39 -3.93 1.29
C VAL A 61 1.69 -3.12 1.34
N ALA A 62 2.12 -2.73 2.55
CA ALA A 62 3.38 -2.03 2.74
C ALA A 62 4.56 -2.80 2.13
N ALA A 63 5.44 -2.10 1.42
CA ALA A 63 6.72 -2.65 0.99
C ALA A 63 7.66 -2.91 2.19
N THR A 64 7.46 -2.16 3.28
CA THR A 64 8.19 -2.30 4.56
C THR A 64 7.46 -3.21 5.57
N ILE A 65 6.53 -4.04 5.11
CA ILE A 65 5.80 -4.97 5.97
C ILE A 65 6.76 -5.92 6.68
N ASP A 66 6.51 -6.12 7.97
CA ASP A 66 7.10 -7.25 8.70
C ASP A 66 6.23 -8.48 8.46
N ALA A 67 6.65 -9.33 7.52
CA ALA A 67 5.92 -10.54 7.13
C ALA A 67 5.69 -11.52 8.30
N THR A 68 6.52 -11.47 9.36
CA THR A 68 6.36 -12.32 10.54
C THR A 68 5.27 -11.84 11.50
N SER A 69 4.86 -10.58 11.38
CA SER A 69 3.80 -9.98 12.19
C SER A 69 2.40 -10.16 11.61
N VAL A 70 2.29 -10.70 10.40
CA VAL A 70 1.03 -10.80 9.66
C VAL A 70 0.11 -11.81 10.34
N ASN A 71 -1.07 -11.32 10.72
CA ASN A 71 -2.19 -12.10 11.17
C ASN A 71 -3.39 -11.81 10.26
N ILE A 72 -4.20 -12.82 9.95
CA ILE A 72 -5.42 -12.67 9.15
C ILE A 72 -6.55 -13.45 9.80
N LYS A 73 -7.76 -12.92 9.68
CA LYS A 73 -9.01 -13.58 10.04
C LYS A 73 -10.11 -13.23 9.05
N SER A 74 -11.08 -14.13 8.87
CA SER A 74 -12.37 -13.77 8.30
C SER A 74 -13.22 -13.10 9.38
N LEU A 75 -13.88 -12.00 9.02
CA LEU A 75 -14.90 -11.35 9.85
C LEU A 75 -16.30 -11.91 9.55
N THR A 76 -16.50 -12.48 8.36
CA THR A 76 -17.78 -13.06 7.93
C THR A 76 -17.98 -14.48 8.46
N ASP A 77 -16.96 -15.33 8.38
CA ASP A 77 -16.98 -16.72 8.87
C ASP A 77 -15.66 -17.08 9.58
N PRO A 78 -15.44 -16.60 10.82
CA PRO A 78 -14.19 -16.79 11.55
C PRO A 78 -13.83 -18.25 11.85
N ASP A 79 -14.83 -19.10 12.08
CA ASP A 79 -14.65 -20.51 12.44
C ASP A 79 -14.59 -21.41 11.19
N GLY A 80 -15.26 -21.02 10.10
CA GLY A 80 -15.31 -21.78 8.86
C GLY A 80 -14.27 -21.38 7.81
N THR A 81 -13.55 -20.27 7.99
CA THR A 81 -12.44 -19.87 7.11
C THR A 81 -11.09 -20.12 7.77
N ARG A 82 -10.30 -21.04 7.22
CA ARG A 82 -8.99 -21.43 7.74
C ARG A 82 -7.87 -21.12 6.77
N VAL A 83 -6.80 -20.51 7.26
CA VAL A 83 -5.56 -20.35 6.49
C VAL A 83 -4.76 -21.65 6.54
N LEU A 84 -4.48 -22.21 5.37
CA LEU A 84 -3.66 -23.39 5.19
C LEU A 84 -2.19 -23.02 4.93
N GLU A 85 -1.96 -21.97 4.12
CA GLU A 85 -0.63 -21.46 3.80
C GLU A 85 -0.64 -19.93 3.78
N GLN A 86 0.45 -19.32 4.23
CA GLN A 86 0.72 -17.88 4.10
C GLN A 86 2.07 -17.67 3.42
N ASN A 87 2.06 -16.88 2.35
CA ASN A 87 3.25 -16.54 1.60
C ASN A 87 3.30 -15.02 1.38
N TYR A 88 4.46 -14.41 1.59
CA TYR A 88 4.71 -13.02 1.24
C TYR A 88 5.53 -12.97 -0.05
N VAL A 89 4.91 -12.44 -1.11
CA VAL A 89 5.57 -12.30 -2.40
C VAL A 89 6.10 -10.87 -2.52
N PHE A 90 7.41 -10.74 -2.32
CA PHE A 90 8.15 -9.48 -2.40
C PHE A 90 8.89 -9.28 -3.72
N ASP A 91 8.86 -10.27 -4.64
CA ASP A 91 9.45 -10.14 -5.98
C ASP A 91 8.61 -9.17 -6.82
N LEU A 92 8.74 -7.88 -6.47
CA LEU A 92 8.27 -6.77 -7.25
C LEU A 92 8.89 -6.88 -8.63
N VAL A 93 8.09 -6.47 -9.59
CA VAL A 93 8.49 -6.35 -10.98
C VAL A 93 9.72 -5.46 -11.09
N ASP A 94 10.89 -6.07 -11.19
CA ASP A 94 12.09 -5.44 -11.70
C ASP A 94 12.22 -5.71 -13.21
N THR A 95 13.10 -4.96 -13.87
CA THR A 95 13.32 -5.12 -15.32
C THR A 95 13.70 -6.56 -15.68
N SER A 96 14.38 -7.28 -14.79
CA SER A 96 14.79 -8.67 -15.03
C SER A 96 13.60 -9.65 -15.00
N ALA A 97 12.64 -9.44 -14.09
CA ALA A 97 11.41 -10.20 -13.99
C ALA A 97 10.52 -9.97 -15.23
N LEU A 98 10.45 -8.72 -15.73
CA LEU A 98 9.80 -8.41 -17.00
C LEU A 98 10.47 -9.14 -18.15
N LEU A 99 11.79 -8.97 -18.32
CA LEU A 99 12.53 -9.62 -19.38
C LEU A 99 12.36 -11.15 -19.34
N LYS A 100 12.45 -11.77 -18.17
CA LYS A 100 12.24 -13.22 -18.01
C LYS A 100 10.85 -13.66 -18.44
N ARG A 101 9.80 -12.85 -18.20
CA ARG A 101 8.42 -13.17 -18.58
C ARG A 101 8.15 -12.98 -20.07
N TYR A 102 8.96 -12.15 -20.73
CA TYR A 102 8.88 -11.82 -22.16
C TYR A 102 9.82 -12.64 -23.04
N ILE A 103 10.49 -13.67 -22.51
CA ILE A 103 11.23 -14.62 -23.35
C ILE A 103 10.28 -15.20 -24.40
N ASP A 104 10.77 -15.32 -25.63
CA ASP A 104 10.03 -15.73 -26.84
C ASP A 104 8.91 -14.77 -27.28
N GLN A 105 8.88 -13.54 -26.74
CA GLN A 105 7.93 -12.51 -27.14
C GLN A 105 8.61 -11.28 -27.74
N GLN A 106 7.85 -10.49 -28.49
CA GLN A 106 8.33 -9.26 -29.12
C GLN A 106 8.54 -8.16 -28.07
N ILE A 107 9.72 -7.55 -28.05
CA ILE A 107 10.01 -6.34 -27.27
C ILE A 107 10.74 -5.31 -28.13
N GLN A 108 10.83 -4.09 -27.60
CA GLN A 108 11.57 -3.00 -28.23
C GLN A 108 12.59 -2.40 -27.25
N VAL A 109 13.82 -2.18 -27.71
CA VAL A 109 14.91 -1.62 -26.90
C VAL A 109 15.46 -0.39 -27.58
N THR A 110 15.48 0.75 -26.87
CA THR A 110 16.16 1.97 -27.33
C THR A 110 17.50 2.09 -26.63
N MET A 111 18.60 2.14 -27.38
CA MET A 111 19.94 2.36 -26.83
C MET A 111 20.20 3.84 -26.55
N SER A 112 21.25 4.14 -25.78
CA SER A 112 21.64 5.49 -25.36
C SER A 112 21.97 6.42 -26.54
N ASP A 113 22.42 5.86 -27.67
CA ASP A 113 22.67 6.56 -28.94
C ASP A 113 21.39 6.88 -29.73
N GLY A 114 20.23 6.39 -29.26
CA GLY A 114 18.93 6.54 -29.92
C GLY A 114 18.60 5.45 -30.93
N THR A 115 19.50 4.48 -31.17
CA THR A 115 19.25 3.33 -32.03
C THR A 115 18.17 2.45 -31.41
N MET A 116 17.21 2.04 -32.23
CA MET A 116 16.07 1.25 -31.82
C MET A 116 16.17 -0.17 -32.37
N TYR A 117 16.08 -1.16 -31.48
CA TYR A 117 16.00 -2.57 -31.82
C TYR A 117 14.60 -3.11 -31.52
N SER A 118 14.09 -3.96 -32.40
CA SER A 118 12.80 -4.64 -32.24
C SER A 118 12.97 -6.10 -32.64
N GLY A 119 12.55 -7.02 -31.77
CA GLY A 119 12.69 -8.43 -32.04
C GLY A 119 12.12 -9.31 -30.93
N VAL A 120 12.22 -10.62 -31.15
CA VAL A 120 11.87 -11.64 -30.17
C VAL A 120 12.97 -11.73 -29.12
N LEU A 121 12.63 -11.55 -27.85
CA LEU A 121 13.57 -11.69 -26.74
C LEU A 121 13.98 -13.14 -26.55
N LEU A 122 15.28 -13.43 -26.68
CA LEU A 122 15.85 -14.75 -26.42
C LEU A 122 16.39 -14.87 -24.98
N SER A 123 16.93 -13.78 -24.43
CA SER A 123 17.48 -13.74 -23.07
C SER A 123 17.54 -12.30 -22.56
N GLY A 124 17.31 -12.10 -21.26
CA GLY A 124 17.46 -10.82 -20.58
C GLY A 124 18.12 -10.99 -19.22
N ALA A 125 19.30 -11.61 -19.22
CA ALA A 125 20.02 -12.03 -18.02
C ALA A 125 21.47 -11.55 -18.05
N TYR A 126 22.11 -11.51 -16.89
CA TYR A 126 23.55 -11.19 -16.73
C TYR A 126 23.97 -9.82 -17.31
N GLY A 127 23.04 -8.88 -17.41
CA GLY A 127 23.32 -7.54 -17.94
C GLY A 127 23.15 -7.41 -19.46
N ASP A 128 22.74 -8.47 -20.16
CA ASP A 128 22.51 -8.46 -21.60
C ASP A 128 21.04 -8.67 -21.95
N ILE A 129 20.62 -8.06 -23.07
CA ILE A 129 19.34 -8.28 -23.74
C ILE A 129 19.65 -8.84 -25.13
N ILE A 130 19.27 -10.09 -25.37
CA ILE A 130 19.50 -10.79 -26.63
C ILE A 130 18.19 -10.83 -27.40
N LEU A 131 18.16 -10.22 -28.59
CA LEU A 131 16.99 -10.19 -29.47
C LEU A 131 17.26 -10.95 -30.76
N ARG A 132 16.23 -11.59 -31.31
CA ARG A 132 16.17 -12.03 -32.70
C ARG A 132 15.27 -11.07 -33.48
N GLU A 133 15.85 -10.30 -34.37
CA GLU A 133 15.12 -9.36 -35.24
C GLU A 133 14.36 -10.11 -36.34
N ASP A 134 13.39 -9.45 -36.97
CA ASP A 134 12.50 -10.05 -37.98
C ASP A 134 13.28 -10.62 -39.19
N GLY A 135 14.46 -10.07 -39.49
CA GLY A 135 15.39 -10.56 -40.52
C GLY A 135 16.16 -11.83 -40.13
N GLY A 136 15.94 -12.38 -38.94
CA GLY A 136 16.64 -13.56 -38.40
C GLY A 136 17.99 -13.25 -37.76
N GLN A 137 18.43 -11.99 -37.76
CA GLN A 137 19.65 -11.55 -37.10
C GLN A 137 19.49 -11.63 -35.58
N VAL A 138 20.51 -12.13 -34.89
CA VAL A 138 20.58 -12.12 -33.42
C VAL A 138 21.49 -10.97 -32.99
N VAL A 139 20.96 -10.08 -32.15
CA VAL A 139 21.68 -8.94 -31.60
C VAL A 139 21.80 -9.09 -30.09
N VAL A 140 22.95 -8.69 -29.54
CA VAL A 140 23.23 -8.66 -28.10
C VAL A 140 23.40 -7.21 -27.69
N LEU A 141 22.53 -6.74 -26.81
CA LEU A 141 22.48 -5.36 -26.34
C LEU A 141 22.89 -5.33 -24.86
N HIS A 142 23.83 -4.46 -24.50
CA HIS A 142 24.20 -4.28 -23.10
C HIS A 142 23.11 -3.46 -22.39
N SER A 143 22.45 -4.05 -21.39
CA SER A 143 21.34 -3.40 -20.68
C SER A 143 21.73 -2.09 -19.99
N ALA A 144 22.99 -1.94 -19.60
CA ALA A 144 23.52 -0.70 -19.02
C ALA A 144 23.51 0.50 -19.99
N GLU A 145 23.51 0.22 -21.30
CA GLU A 145 23.45 1.23 -22.35
C GLU A 145 22.01 1.42 -22.88
N ALA A 146 21.05 0.62 -22.42
CA ALA A 146 19.66 0.76 -22.77
C ALA A 146 19.07 1.99 -22.09
N ARG A 147 18.50 2.87 -22.90
CA ARG A 147 17.77 4.06 -22.44
C ARG A 147 16.35 3.70 -21.99
N ASP A 148 15.67 2.84 -22.74
CA ASP A 148 14.29 2.42 -22.49
C ASP A 148 14.05 1.02 -23.06
N VAL A 149 13.22 0.23 -22.37
CA VAL A 149 12.79 -1.10 -22.81
C VAL A 149 11.26 -1.14 -22.79
N ARG A 150 10.66 -1.36 -23.95
CA ARG A 150 9.21 -1.34 -24.15
C ARG A 150 8.68 -2.74 -24.38
N PHE A 151 7.65 -3.06 -23.61
CA PHE A 151 6.90 -4.29 -23.69
C PHE A 151 5.50 -4.00 -24.29
N PRO A 152 4.92 -4.91 -25.09
CA PRO A 152 3.65 -4.67 -25.77
C PRO A 152 2.46 -4.55 -24.81
N ALA A 153 2.50 -5.22 -23.66
CA ALA A 153 1.52 -5.11 -22.58
C ALA A 153 2.19 -5.36 -21.21
N LEU A 154 1.43 -5.47 -20.14
CA LEU A 154 1.91 -6.10 -18.91
C LEU A 154 1.51 -7.59 -18.94
N PRO A 155 2.42 -8.55 -18.67
CA PRO A 155 2.06 -9.96 -18.65
C PRO A 155 1.10 -10.27 -17.51
N ASP A 156 0.17 -11.19 -17.74
CA ASP A 156 -0.68 -11.71 -16.68
C ASP A 156 0.14 -12.41 -15.58
N GLY A 157 -0.30 -12.23 -14.34
CA GLY A 157 0.28 -12.87 -13.16
C GLY A 157 1.55 -12.22 -12.62
N LEU A 158 1.93 -11.05 -13.15
CA LEU A 158 3.08 -10.30 -12.65
C LEU A 158 2.69 -9.50 -11.39
N ILE A 159 3.33 -9.81 -10.26
CA ILE A 159 3.09 -9.12 -8.98
C ILE A 159 3.89 -7.82 -8.96
N THR A 160 3.28 -6.75 -9.47
CA THR A 160 3.89 -5.40 -9.56
C THR A 160 3.98 -4.67 -8.23
N ARG A 161 3.39 -5.22 -7.17
CA ARG A 161 3.22 -4.60 -5.86
C ARG A 161 3.34 -5.64 -4.77
N PRO A 162 3.80 -5.29 -3.56
CA PRO A 162 3.88 -6.23 -2.45
C PRO A 162 2.53 -6.93 -2.26
N THR A 163 2.55 -8.26 -2.17
CA THR A 163 1.32 -9.06 -2.11
C THR A 163 1.43 -10.15 -1.05
N LEU A 164 0.45 -10.22 -0.16
CA LEU A 164 0.25 -11.36 0.73
C LEU A 164 -0.63 -12.37 0.01
N ARG A 165 -0.16 -13.61 -0.10
CA ARG A 165 -0.87 -14.70 -0.75
C ARG A 165 -1.21 -15.76 0.28
N TRP A 166 -2.50 -16.01 0.45
CA TRP A 166 -3.01 -17.06 1.34
C TRP A 166 -3.62 -18.18 0.53
N PHE A 167 -3.28 -19.41 0.90
CA PHE A 167 -4.08 -20.57 0.56
C PHE A 167 -5.01 -20.84 1.73
N LEU A 168 -6.31 -20.86 1.48
CA LEU A 168 -7.32 -20.89 2.51
C LEU A 168 -8.43 -21.88 2.15
N GLU A 169 -9.04 -22.44 3.18
CA GLU A 169 -10.20 -23.32 3.10
C GLU A 169 -11.40 -22.59 3.69
N SER A 170 -12.49 -22.50 2.95
CA SER A 170 -13.73 -21.86 3.40
C SER A 170 -14.88 -22.87 3.44
N ALA A 171 -15.57 -22.95 4.58
CA ALA A 171 -16.75 -23.81 4.74
C ALA A 171 -17.92 -23.36 3.84
N GLN A 172 -17.98 -22.08 3.50
CA GLN A 172 -19.00 -21.47 2.65
C GLN A 172 -18.39 -20.64 1.53
N GLY A 173 -19.02 -20.64 0.35
CA GLY A 173 -18.68 -19.70 -0.71
C GLY A 173 -19.44 -18.38 -0.56
N GLY A 174 -19.00 -17.34 -1.27
CA GLY A 174 -19.64 -16.02 -1.29
C GLY A 174 -18.72 -14.91 -0.84
N GLU A 175 -19.31 -13.75 -0.52
CA GLU A 175 -18.57 -12.61 0.02
C GLU A 175 -18.06 -12.90 1.42
N GLN A 176 -16.76 -12.68 1.62
CA GLN A 176 -16.03 -12.92 2.85
C GLN A 176 -15.17 -11.69 3.11
N GLN A 177 -15.46 -11.00 4.21
CA GLN A 177 -14.66 -9.86 4.64
C GLN A 177 -13.44 -10.36 5.40
N MET A 178 -12.26 -10.01 4.92
CA MET A 178 -10.98 -10.44 5.48
C MET A 178 -10.29 -9.25 6.17
N GLU A 179 -9.70 -9.49 7.34
CA GLU A 179 -8.96 -8.49 8.10
C GLU A 179 -7.53 -8.97 8.36
N PRO A 180 -6.57 -8.71 7.44
CA PRO A 180 -5.17 -8.74 7.80
C PRO A 180 -4.79 -7.60 8.75
N THR A 181 -3.96 -7.94 9.73
CA THR A 181 -3.28 -7.02 10.63
C THR A 181 -1.78 -7.30 10.58
N TYR A 182 -0.96 -6.25 10.42
CA TYR A 182 0.49 -6.38 10.30
C TYR A 182 1.22 -5.12 10.77
N LEU A 183 2.50 -5.28 11.10
CA LEU A 183 3.42 -4.17 11.33
C LEU A 183 4.07 -3.75 10.02
N ALA A 184 4.22 -2.44 9.83
CA ALA A 184 4.93 -1.86 8.70
C ALA A 184 5.90 -0.77 9.18
N GLY A 185 7.10 -0.75 8.61
CA GLY A 185 8.09 0.31 8.87
C GLY A 185 7.85 1.58 8.04
N GLY A 186 8.64 2.62 8.29
CA GLY A 186 8.63 3.85 7.48
C GLY A 186 7.45 4.78 7.78
N MET A 187 6.79 4.64 8.92
CA MET A 187 5.73 5.55 9.33
C MET A 187 6.05 6.19 10.67
N THR A 188 6.04 7.51 10.72
CA THR A 188 6.28 8.30 11.95
C THR A 188 5.22 9.38 12.10
N TRP A 189 5.01 9.83 13.33
CA TRP A 189 4.20 11.00 13.62
C TRP A 189 4.90 11.93 14.60
N THR A 190 4.66 13.23 14.47
CA THR A 190 5.07 14.26 15.43
C THR A 190 3.88 15.14 15.77
N ALA A 191 3.86 15.71 16.98
CA ALA A 191 2.86 16.68 17.36
C ALA A 191 3.55 17.89 17.99
N ASP A 192 3.21 19.07 17.50
CA ASP A 192 3.70 20.34 18.03
C ASP A 192 2.50 21.11 18.60
N TYR A 193 2.71 21.75 19.76
CA TYR A 193 1.68 22.48 20.49
C TYR A 193 2.17 23.89 20.81
N ASN A 194 1.33 24.89 20.56
CA ASN A 194 1.52 26.27 20.98
C ASN A 194 0.48 26.63 22.02
N LEU A 195 0.95 27.10 23.18
CA LEU A 195 0.11 27.55 24.28
C LEU A 195 0.31 29.05 24.48
N VAL A 196 -0.79 29.80 24.50
CA VAL A 196 -0.78 31.24 24.78
C VAL A 196 -1.59 31.47 26.04
N VAL A 197 -0.96 32.04 27.07
CA VAL A 197 -1.61 32.35 28.36
C VAL A 197 -1.88 33.85 28.44
N ALA A 198 -3.09 34.23 28.85
CA ALA A 198 -3.43 35.63 29.08
C ALA A 198 -2.58 36.22 30.22
N ARG A 199 -2.25 37.52 30.13
CA ARG A 199 -1.38 38.19 31.10
C ARG A 199 -1.91 38.18 32.53
N ASP A 200 -3.23 38.08 32.69
CA ASP A 200 -3.92 38.00 33.98
C ASP A 200 -4.16 36.55 34.43
N ASN A 201 -3.60 35.57 33.71
CA ASN A 201 -3.81 34.13 33.91
C ASN A 201 -5.28 33.67 33.85
N SER A 202 -6.17 34.46 33.23
CA SER A 202 -7.61 34.14 33.18
C SER A 202 -7.98 33.18 32.04
N SER A 203 -7.14 33.06 31.00
CA SER A 203 -7.39 32.18 29.86
C SER A 203 -6.10 31.56 29.31
N LEU A 204 -6.26 30.38 28.70
CA LEU A 204 -5.22 29.65 27.98
C LEU A 204 -5.79 29.25 26.62
N ASP A 205 -5.09 29.60 25.56
CA ASP A 205 -5.34 29.16 24.19
C ASP A 205 -4.30 28.12 23.80
N ALA A 206 -4.73 27.07 23.11
CA ALA A 206 -3.91 25.93 22.75
C ALA A 206 -4.18 25.55 21.29
N THR A 207 -3.17 25.68 20.45
CA THR A 207 -3.19 25.20 19.06
C THR A 207 -2.20 24.06 18.92
N GLY A 208 -2.62 22.91 18.38
CA GLY A 208 -1.74 21.80 18.06
C GLY A 208 -1.87 21.36 16.61
N TRP A 209 -0.78 20.86 16.03
CA TRP A 209 -0.80 20.15 14.75
C TRP A 209 -0.09 18.82 14.87
N VAL A 210 -0.56 17.84 14.07
CA VAL A 210 0.05 16.52 13.96
C VAL A 210 0.56 16.35 12.54
N THR A 211 1.82 15.96 12.40
CA THR A 211 2.44 15.62 11.12
C THR A 211 2.66 14.12 11.07
N VAL A 212 2.19 13.47 10.01
CA VAL A 212 2.43 12.04 9.75
C VAL A 212 3.26 11.91 8.49
N THR A 213 4.33 11.14 8.56
CA THR A 213 5.18 10.81 7.40
C THR A 213 5.01 9.34 7.08
N ASN A 214 4.75 9.01 5.80
CA ASN A 214 4.63 7.64 5.31
C ASN A 214 5.60 7.38 4.16
N THR A 215 6.60 6.54 4.41
CA THR A 215 7.55 5.98 3.45
C THR A 215 7.48 4.45 3.42
N SER A 216 6.35 3.86 3.84
CA SER A 216 6.14 2.40 3.89
C SER A 216 6.01 1.72 2.52
N GLY A 217 5.92 2.51 1.45
CA GLY A 217 5.71 2.01 0.08
C GLY A 217 4.27 1.64 -0.25
N ALA A 218 3.31 1.85 0.66
CA ALA A 218 1.88 1.70 0.41
C ALA A 218 1.12 3.01 0.62
N ALA A 219 0.07 3.19 -0.19
CA ALA A 219 -0.89 4.27 -0.05
C ALA A 219 -2.11 3.76 0.74
N TYR A 220 -2.61 4.59 1.66
CA TYR A 220 -3.75 4.25 2.51
C TYR A 220 -4.85 5.31 2.36
N PRO A 221 -5.64 5.27 1.28
CA PRO A 221 -6.68 6.25 1.02
C PRO A 221 -7.77 6.16 2.09
N ASN A 222 -8.21 7.32 2.59
CA ASN A 222 -9.28 7.44 3.60
C ASN A 222 -9.03 6.61 4.87
N ALA A 223 -7.76 6.35 5.20
CA ALA A 223 -7.42 5.58 6.38
C ALA A 223 -7.72 6.36 7.66
N GLN A 224 -8.26 5.66 8.65
CA GLN A 224 -8.32 6.17 10.01
C GLN A 224 -6.95 6.06 10.65
N ALA A 225 -6.26 7.20 10.77
CA ALA A 225 -4.94 7.27 11.39
C ALA A 225 -5.03 7.73 12.85
N GLN A 226 -4.31 7.04 13.73
CA GLN A 226 -4.17 7.45 15.12
C GLN A 226 -2.72 7.34 15.61
N ALA A 227 -2.37 8.21 16.55
CA ALA A 227 -1.07 8.26 17.17
C ALA A 227 -0.98 7.25 18.33
N GLY A 228 -0.12 6.25 18.19
CA GLY A 228 0.19 5.28 19.24
C GLY A 228 1.34 5.76 20.13
N ARG A 229 1.23 5.50 21.45
CA ARG A 229 2.36 5.51 22.38
C ARG A 229 2.78 4.07 22.62
N ARG A 230 4.05 3.76 22.39
CA ARG A 230 4.64 2.46 22.74
C ARG A 230 5.70 2.67 23.80
#